data_AF-A0A2T3KKT0-F1
#
_entry.id   AF-A0A2T3KKT0-F1
#
_cell.length_a   1.000
_cell.length_b   1.000
_cell.length_c   1.000
_cell.angle_alpha   90.00
_cell.angle_beta   90.00
_cell.angle_gamma   90.00
#
_symmetry.space_group_name_H-M   'P 1'
#
loop_
_entity.id
_entity.type
_entity.pdbx_description
1 polymer ?
#
loop_
_entity_poly.entity_id
_entity_poly.type
_entity_poly.pdbx_seq_one_letter_code
_entity_poly.pdbx_strand_id
1 'polypeptide(L)'
;MGKLQISFDGWRINTIEEMTELGDELKEALDELDDNRKASIIDKFDTVACSFNFIKSVWVDGVENFSNLDKSPEVPLLGEYDE
;
A
#
# COMPACT_ATOMS: atom_id res chain seq x y z
N MET A 1 4.09 9.20 -32.19
CA MET A 1 3.38 8.93 -30.92
C MET A 1 4.41 8.46 -29.91
N GLY A 2 4.58 9.17 -28.79
CA GLY A 2 5.48 8.74 -27.72
C GLY A 2 4.89 7.55 -26.96
N LYS A 3 5.74 6.58 -26.58
CA LYS A 3 5.35 5.52 -25.64
C LYS A 3 5.55 6.04 -24.22
N LEU A 4 4.53 5.94 -23.37
CA LEU A 4 4.67 6.13 -21.94
C LEU A 4 5.38 4.90 -21.36
N GLN A 5 6.55 5.08 -20.75
CA GLN A 5 7.22 4.04 -19.97
C GLN A 5 6.93 4.30 -18.50
N ILE A 6 6.31 3.33 -17.83
CA ILE A 6 6.03 3.39 -16.39
C ILE A 6 6.98 2.42 -15.70
N SER A 7 7.71 2.88 -14.69
CA SER A 7 8.48 2.01 -13.80
C SER A 7 7.55 1.48 -12.73
N PHE A 8 7.33 0.16 -12.70
CA PHE A 8 6.50 -0.47 -11.66
C PHE A 8 7.14 -0.37 -10.28
N ASP A 9 8.47 -0.49 -10.19
CA ASP A 9 9.20 -0.33 -8.93
C ASP A 9 9.06 1.10 -8.39
N GLY A 10 9.22 2.10 -9.27
CA GLY A 10 9.08 3.51 -8.89
C GLY A 10 7.65 3.87 -8.49
N TRP A 11 6.65 3.37 -9.24
CA TRP A 11 5.25 3.52 -8.86
C TRP A 11 4.98 2.90 -7.48
N ARG A 12 5.47 1.68 -7.25
CA ARG A 12 5.29 0.98 -5.98
C ARG A 12 5.88 1.77 -4.81
N ILE A 13 7.12 2.23 -4.94
CA ILE A 13 7.79 3.00 -3.88
C ILE A 13 6.99 4.26 -3.55
N ASN A 14 6.59 5.03 -4.56
CA ASN A 14 5.82 6.26 -4.35
C ASN A 14 4.47 5.97 -3.69
N THR A 15 3.76 4.93 -4.13
CA THR A 15 2.47 4.57 -3.53
C THR A 15 2.62 4.10 -2.08
N ILE A 16 3.71 3.43 -1.72
CA ILE A 16 3.98 3.06 -0.32
C ILE A 16 4.20 4.32 0.54
N GLU A 17 4.97 5.28 0.04
CA GLU A 17 5.21 6.55 0.73
C GLU A 17 3.89 7.30 0.97
N GLU A 18 3.08 7.50 -0.08
CA GLU A 18 1.77 8.15 0.02
C GLU A 18 0.81 7.41 0.97
N MET A 19 0.79 6.06 0.95
CA MET A 19 -0.04 5.29 1.86
C MET A 19 0.45 5.37 3.31
N THR A 20 1.76 5.47 3.53
CA THR A 20 2.34 5.62 4.86
C THR A 20 1.97 6.98 5.46
N GLU A 21 2.12 8.05 4.67
CA GLU A 21 1.70 9.40 5.06
C GLU A 21 0.20 9.45 5.40
N LEU A 22 -0.65 8.86 4.54
CA LEU A 22 -2.08 8.75 4.80
C LEU A 22 -2.38 7.98 6.09
N GLY A 23 -1.64 6.90 6.35
CA GLY A 23 -1.77 6.13 7.58
C GLY A 23 -1.47 6.97 8.82
N ASP A 24 -0.43 7.80 8.78
CA ASP A 24 -0.07 8.66 9.90
C ASP A 24 -1.08 9.80 10.11
N GLU A 25 -1.56 10.44 9.03
CA GLU A 25 -2.66 11.42 9.12
C GLU A 25 -3.94 10.79 9.70
N LEU A 26 -4.25 9.55 9.31
CA LEU A 26 -5.40 8.83 9.85
C LEU A 26 -5.21 8.53 11.34
N LYS A 27 -4.03 8.13 11.82
CA LYS A 27 -3.80 7.90 13.25
C LYS A 27 -4.13 9.13 14.08
N GLU A 28 -3.71 10.32 13.63
CA GLU A 28 -4.02 11.58 14.31
C GLU A 28 -5.53 11.86 14.33
N ALA A 29 -6.23 11.66 13.20
CA ALA A 29 -7.67 11.90 13.10
C ALA A 29 -8.53 10.86 13.84
N LEU A 30 -8.03 9.62 13.98
CA LEU A 30 -8.77 8.52 14.58
C LEU A 30 -8.99 8.69 16.09
N ASP A 31 -8.12 9.43 16.77
CA ASP A 31 -8.23 9.65 18.22
C ASP A 31 -9.44 10.53 18.62
N GLU A 32 -10.04 11.24 17.66
CA GLU A 32 -11.26 12.03 17.87
C GLU A 32 -12.55 11.23 17.63
N LEU A 33 -12.45 9.98 17.17
CA LEU A 33 -13.59 9.14 16.79
C LEU A 33 -13.97 8.14 17.88
N ASP A 34 -15.23 7.70 17.86
CA ASP A 34 -15.67 6.57 18.68
C ASP A 34 -15.04 5.24 18.23
N ASP A 35 -14.88 4.31 19.16
CA ASP A 35 -14.18 3.04 18.96
C ASP A 35 -14.70 2.23 17.75
N ASN A 36 -16.02 2.25 17.50
CA ASN A 36 -16.59 1.50 16.38
C ASN A 36 -16.20 2.12 15.03
N ARG A 37 -16.21 3.45 14.93
CA ARG A 37 -15.76 4.15 13.72
C ARG A 37 -14.26 4.00 13.52
N LYS A 38 -13.48 4.09 14.60
CA LYS A 38 -12.03 3.89 14.58
C LYS A 38 -11.69 2.50 14.04
N ALA A 39 -12.29 1.46 14.60
CA ALA A 39 -12.11 0.08 14.15
C ALA A 39 -12.50 -0.11 12.68
N SER A 40 -13.62 0.47 12.25
CA SER A 40 -14.08 0.36 10.85
C SER A 40 -13.14 1.05 9.85
N ILE A 41 -12.49 2.15 10.23
CA ILE A 41 -11.54 2.85 9.34
C ILE A 41 -10.23 2.07 9.27
N ILE A 42 -9.72 1.61 10.41
CA ILE A 42 -8.52 0.77 10.49
C ILE A 42 -8.69 -0.47 9.60
N ASP A 43 -9.78 -1.21 9.76
CA ASP A 43 -10.05 -2.43 8.98
C ASP A 43 -10.06 -2.17 7.45
N LYS A 44 -10.62 -1.03 7.02
CA LYS A 44 -10.65 -0.65 5.61
C LYS A 44 -9.28 -0.27 5.08
N PHE A 45 -8.53 0.52 5.84
CA PHE A 45 -7.17 0.89 5.45
C PHE A 45 -6.30 -0.36 5.36
N ASP A 46 -6.34 -1.23 6.38
CA ASP A 46 -5.53 -2.43 6.46
C ASP A 46 -5.89 -3.45 5.37
N THR A 47 -7.16 -3.54 4.98
CA THR A 47 -7.58 -4.33 3.81
C THR A 47 -6.91 -3.85 2.53
N VAL A 48 -6.82 -2.53 2.32
CA VAL A 48 -6.17 -1.95 1.13
C VAL A 48 -4.65 -2.14 1.20
N ALA A 49 -4.04 -1.88 2.36
CA ALA A 49 -2.61 -2.08 2.59
C ALA A 49 -2.20 -3.54 2.37
N CYS A 50 -2.95 -4.50 2.92
CA CYS A 50 -2.74 -5.93 2.69
C CYS A 50 -2.87 -6.29 1.21
N SER A 51 -3.90 -5.78 0.53
CA SER A 51 -4.10 -6.04 -0.90
C SER A 51 -2.92 -5.54 -1.75
N PHE A 52 -2.35 -4.40 -1.38
CA PHE A 52 -1.18 -3.85 -2.03
C PHE A 52 0.10 -4.65 -1.71
N ASN A 53 0.31 -5.00 -0.44
CA ASN A 53 1.45 -5.80 0.03
C ASN A 53 1.48 -7.20 -0.59
N PHE A 54 0.31 -7.77 -0.89
CA PHE A 54 0.17 -9.06 -1.58
C PHE A 54 0.72 -9.05 -3.02
N ILE A 55 0.79 -7.90 -3.68
CA ILE A 55 1.37 -7.79 -5.02
C ILE A 55 2.88 -7.96 -4.90
N LYS A 56 3.39 -9.16 -5.16
CA LYS A 56 4.83 -9.48 -5.09
C LYS A 56 5.52 -9.54 -6.45
N SER A 57 4.75 -9.56 -7.53
CA SER A 57 5.27 -9.60 -8.88
C SER A 57 4.30 -9.02 -9.89
N VAL A 58 4.83 -8.37 -10.91
CA VAL A 58 4.06 -7.91 -12.07
C VAL A 58 4.67 -8.47 -13.33
N TRP A 59 3.82 -9.06 -14.17
CA TRP A 59 4.17 -9.48 -15.51
C TRP A 59 3.40 -8.64 -16.52
N VAL A 60 4.11 -8.10 -17.52
CA VAL A 60 3.53 -7.26 -18.55
C VAL A 60 3.64 -7.99 -19.88
N ASP A 61 2.51 -8.27 -20.50
CA ASP A 61 2.44 -8.89 -21.83
C ASP A 61 3.35 -8.15 -22.83
N GLY A 62 4.27 -8.89 -23.46
CA GLY A 62 5.22 -8.35 -24.44
C GLY A 62 6.47 -7.69 -23.85
N VAL A 63 6.67 -7.75 -22.53
CA VAL A 63 7.92 -7.38 -21.86
C VAL A 63 8.52 -8.63 -21.20
N GLU A 64 9.67 -9.11 -21.70
CA GLU A 64 10.30 -10.34 -21.18
C GLU A 64 10.81 -10.21 -19.74
N ASN A 65 11.00 -8.98 -19.26
CA ASN A 65 11.52 -8.73 -17.92
C ASN A 65 10.41 -8.81 -16.88
N PHE A 66 10.57 -9.77 -15.97
CA PHE A 66 9.79 -9.90 -14.75
C PHE A 66 10.29 -8.90 -13.68
N SER A 67 9.39 -8.09 -13.13
CA SER A 67 9.69 -7.27 -11.95
C SER A 67 9.37 -8.06 -10.68
N ASN A 68 10.42 -8.54 -10.00
CA ASN A 68 10.30 -9.11 -8.66
C ASN A 68 10.23 -7.97 -7.63
N LEU A 69 9.14 -7.94 -6.85
CA LEU A 69 8.87 -6.92 -5.83
C LEU A 69 8.97 -7.49 -4.41
N ASP A 70 9.49 -8.71 -4.22
CA ASP A 70 9.65 -9.36 -2.91
C ASP A 70 10.53 -8.55 -1.96
N LYS A 71 11.45 -7.74 -2.51
CA LYS A 71 12.35 -6.87 -1.74
C LYS A 71 11.83 -5.46 -1.58
N SER A 72 10.69 -5.13 -2.18
CA SER A 72 10.10 -3.80 -2.02
C SER A 72 9.55 -3.66 -0.60
N PRO A 73 9.59 -2.45 -0.03
CA PRO A 73 8.95 -2.18 1.24
C PRO A 73 7.44 -2.52 1.20
N GLU A 74 6.86 -2.61 2.38
CA GLU A 74 5.44 -2.88 2.58
C GLU A 74 4.79 -1.67 3.24
N VAL A 75 3.51 -1.47 2.92
CA VAL A 75 2.68 -0.48 3.61
C VAL A 75 2.45 -0.97 5.04
N PRO A 76 2.78 -0.17 6.07
CA PRO A 76 2.51 -0.53 7.45
C PRO A 76 1.00 -0.56 7.72
N LEU A 77 0.56 -1.51 8.53
CA LEU A 77 -0.83 -1.59 8.97
C LEU A 77 -1.08 -0.62 10.13
N LEU A 78 -2.32 -0.16 10.27
CA LEU A 78 -2.77 0.68 11.37
C LEU A 78 -3.21 -0.14 12.59
N GLY A 79 -3.78 -1.32 12.36
CA GLY A 79 -4.21 -2.23 13.40
C GLY A 79 -3.03 -2.89 14.10
N GLU A 80 -3.19 -3.12 15.41
CA GLU A 80 -2.34 -4.03 16.16
C GLU A 80 -2.88 -5.45 15.96
N TYR A 81 -2.18 -6.23 15.15
CA TYR A 81 -2.47 -7.64 14.94
C TYR A 81 -1.39 -8.46 15.64
N ASP A 82 -1.77 -9.31 16.60
CA ASP A 82 -0.85 -10.30 17.16
C ASP A 82 -0.43 -11.25 16.03
N GLU A 83 0.88 -11.38 15.80
CA GLU A 83 1.49 -12.30 14.80
C GLU A 83 1.19 -13.79 15.08
#